data_AF-A0A256XDT1-F1
#
_entry.id   AF-A0A256XDT1-F1
#
_cell.length_a   1.000
_cell.length_b   1.000
_cell.length_c   1.000
_cell.angle_alpha   90.00
_cell.angle_beta   90.00
_cell.angle_gamma   90.00
#
_symmetry.space_group_name_H-M   'P 1'
#
loop_
_entity.id
_entity.type
_entity.pdbx_description
1 polymer ?
#
loop_
_entity_poly.entity_id
_entity_poly.type
_entity_poly.pdbx_seq_one_letter_code
_entity_poly.pdbx_strand_id
1 'polypeptide(L)'
;MKKIYENKELLISFLAVVISIIALIGAFSARAPTPILSNSNNQTEERSILSVTGEGRVVVEPDIVSIVLAVEVEKPTAGEAISGAAEIMNNVIESLLKIGVKRDNITTSGFSLYPVYEYTEKKPVLIGYRVVNKITVKVSTAEKAGEVIDVAVSSGANRVDSITFTLSSGKYQSAYYEALSLAVKEAREKAEIVASASGVEIVKILEINIQQPYYVPIRYEMAEKAA
;
A
#
# COMPACT_ATOMS: atom_id res chain seq x y z
N MET A 1 67.22 -7.84 -34.19
CA MET A 1 66.63 -6.80 -33.31
C MET A 1 65.48 -7.46 -32.56
N LYS A 2 65.65 -8.14 -31.41
CA LYS A 2 66.36 -7.82 -30.16
C LYS A 2 65.58 -6.79 -29.30
N LYS A 3 64.47 -7.25 -28.68
CA LYS A 3 64.03 -6.96 -27.29
C LYS A 3 62.63 -7.59 -27.03
N ILE A 4 62.56 -8.91 -26.93
CA ILE A 4 61.46 -9.64 -26.23
C ILE A 4 62.07 -10.24 -24.95
N TYR A 5 62.82 -9.40 -24.23
CA TYR A 5 63.55 -9.74 -23.01
C TYR A 5 63.46 -8.54 -22.07
N GLU A 6 62.27 -8.31 -21.54
CA GLU A 6 62.04 -7.38 -20.42
C GLU A 6 60.76 -7.85 -19.72
N ASN A 7 60.81 -9.04 -19.11
CA ASN A 7 59.99 -9.44 -17.94
C ASN A 7 60.17 -10.92 -17.55
N LYS A 8 61.42 -11.42 -17.56
CA LYS A 8 61.73 -12.74 -16.96
C LYS A 8 61.67 -12.73 -15.41
N GLU A 9 61.57 -11.55 -14.79
CA GLU A 9 61.40 -11.36 -13.34
C GLU A 9 59.93 -11.49 -12.88
N LEU A 10 58.95 -11.22 -13.77
CA LEU A 10 57.52 -11.22 -13.43
C LEU A 10 56.83 -12.59 -13.59
N LEU A 11 57.45 -13.51 -14.33
CA LEU A 11 56.94 -14.86 -14.57
C LEU A 11 57.49 -15.90 -13.57
N ILE A 12 58.55 -15.57 -12.86
CA ILE A 12 59.16 -16.43 -11.81
C ILE A 12 58.55 -16.14 -10.43
N SER A 13 57.96 -14.95 -10.21
CA SER A 13 57.29 -14.62 -8.95
C SER A 13 55.90 -15.25 -8.79
N PHE A 14 55.21 -15.61 -9.89
CA PHE A 14 53.89 -16.24 -9.81
C PHE A 14 53.94 -17.78 -9.62
N LEU A 15 55.05 -18.43 -9.96
CA LEU A 15 55.20 -19.89 -9.81
C LEU A 15 55.78 -20.32 -8.46
N ALA A 16 56.33 -19.38 -7.67
CA ALA A 16 56.93 -19.66 -6.36
C ALA A 16 55.99 -19.41 -5.15
N VAL A 17 54.85 -18.72 -5.33
CA VAL A 17 53.91 -18.45 -4.22
C VAL A 17 52.87 -19.56 -4.03
N VAL A 18 52.68 -20.42 -5.04
CA VAL A 18 51.69 -21.52 -4.97
C VAL A 18 52.23 -22.77 -4.24
N ILE A 19 53.53 -22.85 -3.93
CA ILE A 19 54.16 -24.00 -3.25
C ILE A 19 54.41 -23.75 -1.73
N SER A 20 53.98 -22.61 -1.18
CA SER A 20 54.06 -22.36 0.28
C SER A 20 52.74 -22.63 1.03
N ILE A 21 51.72 -23.20 0.38
CA ILE A 21 50.40 -23.45 0.99
C ILE A 21 50.26 -24.90 1.55
N ILE A 22 51.26 -25.77 1.43
CA ILE A 22 51.13 -27.20 1.82
C ILE A 22 52.06 -27.64 3.00
N ALA A 23 52.81 -26.73 3.64
CA ALA A 23 53.73 -27.11 4.71
C ALA A 23 53.56 -26.32 6.02
N LEU A 24 52.34 -26.23 6.54
CA LEU A 24 52.11 -25.86 7.95
C LEU A 24 50.98 -26.68 8.58
N ILE A 25 50.99 -27.99 8.34
CA ILE A 25 50.28 -28.98 9.15
C ILE A 25 51.34 -29.54 10.11
N GLY A 26 51.34 -29.08 11.36
CA GLY A 26 52.15 -29.70 12.40
C GLY A 26 52.60 -28.74 13.50
N ALA A 27 51.71 -28.44 14.45
CA ALA A 27 52.06 -28.29 15.87
C ALA A 27 50.78 -27.94 16.66
N PHE A 28 50.14 -29.00 17.12
CA PHE A 28 49.20 -29.00 18.23
C PHE A 28 49.91 -28.47 19.49
N SER A 29 49.46 -27.33 20.01
CA SER A 29 49.68 -26.94 21.40
C SER A 29 48.38 -26.37 21.94
N ALA A 30 47.85 -27.07 22.93
CA ALA A 30 46.57 -26.89 23.56
C ALA A 30 46.33 -25.43 24.01
N ARG A 31 45.37 -24.77 23.37
CA ARG A 31 44.71 -23.62 23.98
C ARG A 31 43.63 -24.18 24.89
N ALA A 32 43.88 -24.11 26.20
CA ALA A 32 42.85 -24.44 27.18
C ALA A 32 41.57 -23.67 26.85
N PRO A 33 40.38 -24.30 26.87
CA PRO A 33 39.14 -23.58 26.65
C PRO A 33 39.01 -22.54 27.77
N THR A 34 39.15 -21.26 27.42
CA THR A 34 38.66 -20.20 28.30
C THR A 34 37.18 -20.46 28.53
N PRO A 35 36.70 -20.61 29.78
CA PRO A 35 35.28 -20.73 30.01
C PRO A 35 34.63 -19.47 29.46
N ILE A 36 33.87 -19.63 28.39
CA ILE A 36 32.90 -18.62 27.98
C ILE A 36 31.92 -18.62 29.14
N LEU A 37 31.93 -17.56 29.95
CA LEU A 37 30.83 -17.31 30.86
C LEU A 37 29.62 -17.03 29.97
N SER A 38 28.90 -18.10 29.62
CA SER A 38 27.56 -18.03 29.08
C SER A 38 26.72 -17.36 30.15
N ASN A 39 26.66 -16.03 30.12
CA ASN A 39 25.74 -15.26 30.92
C ASN A 39 24.35 -15.42 30.27
N SER A 40 23.84 -16.65 30.31
CA SER A 40 22.45 -16.97 30.01
C SER A 40 21.61 -16.56 31.22
N ASN A 41 21.61 -15.26 31.52
CA ASN A 41 20.47 -14.64 32.19
C ASN A 41 19.33 -14.49 31.18
N ASN A 42 18.93 -15.61 30.56
CA ASN A 42 17.56 -15.79 30.12
C ASN A 42 16.79 -16.28 31.35
N GLN A 43 16.71 -15.42 32.37
CA GLN A 43 15.55 -15.43 33.23
C GLN A 43 14.39 -15.03 32.32
N THR A 44 13.80 -16.02 31.65
CA THR A 44 12.41 -15.92 31.29
C THR A 44 11.71 -15.84 32.63
N GLU A 45 11.47 -14.63 33.14
CA GLU A 45 10.47 -14.46 34.18
C GLU A 45 9.25 -15.21 33.66
N GLU A 46 8.80 -16.24 34.37
CA GLU A 46 7.53 -16.89 34.11
C GLU A 46 6.44 -15.84 34.36
N ARG A 47 6.21 -14.99 33.36
CA ARG A 47 5.14 -14.00 33.43
C ARG A 47 3.85 -14.75 33.22
N SER A 48 3.00 -14.74 34.24
CA SER A 48 1.62 -15.15 34.09
C SER A 48 0.91 -14.13 33.20
N ILE A 49 0.62 -14.53 31.96
CA ILE A 49 0.01 -13.66 30.94
C ILE A 49 -1.38 -14.22 30.62
N LEU A 50 -2.40 -13.39 30.81
CA LEU A 50 -3.73 -13.60 30.25
C LEU A 50 -3.81 -12.82 28.94
N SER A 51 -4.02 -13.52 27.83
CA SER A 51 -4.19 -12.92 26.51
C SER A 51 -5.64 -13.07 26.06
N VAL A 52 -6.25 -11.96 25.66
CA VAL A 52 -7.63 -11.89 25.17
C VAL A 52 -7.71 -11.02 23.92
N THR A 53 -8.73 -11.28 23.10
CA THR A 53 -9.03 -10.45 21.93
C THR A 53 -10.48 -9.99 22.01
N GLY A 54 -10.66 -8.68 21.94
CA GLY A 54 -11.97 -8.03 21.77
C GLY A 54 -12.09 -7.46 20.37
N GLU A 55 -13.32 -7.42 19.90
CA GLU A 55 -13.73 -6.91 18.61
C GLU A 55 -14.79 -5.82 18.82
N GLY A 56 -14.65 -4.74 18.07
CA GLY A 56 -15.64 -3.67 18.05
C GLY A 56 -16.09 -3.44 16.63
N ARG A 57 -17.41 -3.36 16.44
CA ARG A 57 -18.04 -3.13 15.14
C ARG A 57 -18.97 -1.94 15.26
N VAL A 58 -18.93 -1.07 14.27
CA VAL A 58 -19.82 0.08 14.14
C VAL A 58 -20.32 0.10 12.70
N VAL A 59 -21.62 0.28 12.53
CA VAL A 59 -22.25 0.43 11.24
C VAL A 59 -22.48 1.91 10.99
N VAL A 60 -21.99 2.41 9.85
CA VAL A 60 -22.05 3.82 9.51
C VAL A 60 -22.45 4.00 8.05
N GLU A 61 -23.43 4.86 7.82
CA GLU A 61 -23.82 5.24 6.46
C GLU A 61 -22.72 6.10 5.80
N PRO A 62 -22.33 5.81 4.54
CA PRO A 62 -21.44 6.67 3.78
C PRO A 62 -21.98 8.10 3.63
N ASP A 63 -21.10 9.10 3.69
CA ASP A 63 -21.42 10.51 3.47
C ASP A 63 -20.63 11.13 2.30
N ILE A 64 -19.82 10.32 1.61
CA ILE A 64 -19.06 10.71 0.42
C ILE A 64 -19.20 9.66 -0.67
N VAL A 65 -19.39 10.12 -1.89
CA VAL A 65 -19.24 9.35 -3.13
C VAL A 65 -17.97 9.81 -3.82
N SER A 66 -17.02 8.89 -4.01
CA SER A 66 -15.78 9.11 -4.74
C SER A 66 -15.89 8.48 -6.12
N ILE A 67 -15.75 9.30 -7.15
CA ILE A 67 -15.90 8.91 -8.56
C ILE A 67 -14.55 9.07 -9.24
N VAL A 68 -14.08 8.04 -9.95
CA VAL A 68 -12.89 8.15 -10.79
C VAL A 68 -13.33 8.26 -12.24
N LEU A 69 -13.09 9.43 -12.83
CA LEU A 69 -13.38 9.73 -14.22
C LEU A 69 -12.07 9.79 -14.99
N ALA A 70 -12.10 9.40 -16.26
CA ALA A 70 -10.93 9.52 -17.12
C ALA A 70 -11.28 9.98 -18.54
N VAL A 71 -10.28 10.63 -19.14
CA VAL A 71 -10.20 10.94 -20.55
C VAL A 71 -9.12 10.05 -21.14
N GLU A 72 -9.50 9.25 -22.13
CA GLU A 72 -8.60 8.44 -22.94
C GLU A 72 -8.54 9.00 -24.36
N VAL A 73 -7.36 9.38 -24.82
CA VAL A 73 -7.13 9.96 -26.15
C VAL A 73 -5.99 9.22 -26.82
N GLU A 74 -6.21 8.83 -28.08
CA GLU A 74 -5.18 8.24 -28.93
C GLU A 74 -4.87 9.16 -30.12
N LYS A 75 -3.58 9.43 -30.36
CA LYS A 75 -3.10 10.27 -31.47
C LYS A 75 -1.81 9.70 -32.07
N PRO A 76 -1.46 10.06 -33.33
CA PRO A 76 -0.23 9.60 -33.97
C PRO A 76 1.04 9.97 -33.21
N THR A 77 1.06 11.12 -32.53
CA THR A 77 2.20 11.56 -31.71
C THR A 77 1.85 11.68 -30.23
N ALA A 78 2.85 11.47 -29.37
CA ALA A 78 2.69 11.65 -27.93
C ALA A 78 2.27 13.08 -27.58
N GLY A 79 2.86 14.09 -28.22
CA GLY A 79 2.54 15.50 -27.97
C GLY A 79 1.07 15.83 -28.25
N GLU A 80 0.53 15.35 -29.37
CA GLU A 80 -0.88 15.53 -29.71
C GLU A 80 -1.81 14.80 -28.74
N ALA A 81 -1.46 13.57 -28.32
CA ALA A 81 -2.25 12.80 -27.37
C ALA A 81 -2.30 13.49 -26.00
N ILE A 82 -1.16 14.01 -25.53
CA ILE A 82 -1.06 14.72 -24.25
C ILE A 82 -1.88 16.02 -24.27
N SER A 83 -1.66 16.85 -25.29
CA SER A 83 -2.36 18.14 -25.41
C SER A 83 -3.87 17.93 -25.56
N GLY A 84 -4.29 16.97 -26.39
CA GLY A 84 -5.71 16.65 -26.58
C GLY A 84 -6.38 16.13 -25.30
N ALA A 85 -5.70 15.25 -24.55
CA ALA A 85 -6.23 14.78 -23.27
C ALA A 85 -6.33 15.91 -22.23
N ALA A 86 -5.35 16.81 -22.18
CA ALA A 86 -5.35 17.95 -21.27
C ALA A 86 -6.48 18.95 -21.59
N GLU A 87 -6.70 19.27 -22.87
CA GLU A 87 -7.77 20.16 -23.31
C GLU A 87 -9.15 19.63 -22.89
N ILE A 88 -9.42 18.36 -23.19
CA ILE A 88 -10.69 17.71 -22.83
C ILE A 88 -10.85 17.66 -21.31
N MET A 89 -9.81 17.29 -20.57
CA MET A 89 -9.90 17.23 -19.10
C MET A 89 -10.15 18.61 -18.49
N ASN A 90 -9.54 19.67 -19.01
CA ASN A 90 -9.80 21.03 -18.54
C ASN A 90 -11.28 21.41 -18.75
N ASN A 91 -11.85 21.09 -19.91
CA ASN A 91 -13.27 21.31 -20.17
C ASN A 91 -14.17 20.53 -19.20
N VAL A 92 -13.83 19.27 -18.90
CA VAL A 92 -14.51 18.46 -17.89
C VAL A 92 -14.46 19.15 -16.52
N ILE A 93 -13.27 19.54 -16.05
CA ILE A 93 -13.10 20.19 -14.75
C ILE A 93 -13.90 21.49 -14.69
N GLU A 94 -13.83 22.35 -15.70
CA GLU A 94 -14.59 23.60 -15.75
C GLU A 94 -16.11 23.37 -15.72
N SER A 95 -16.58 22.33 -16.41
CA SER A 95 -18.00 21.96 -16.42
C SER A 95 -18.46 21.48 -15.04
N LEU A 96 -17.63 20.71 -14.35
CA LEU A 96 -17.90 20.26 -12.98
C LEU A 96 -17.92 21.44 -11.98
N LEU A 97 -17.03 22.43 -12.15
CA LEU A 97 -17.05 23.64 -11.33
C LEU A 97 -18.35 24.44 -11.54
N LYS A 98 -18.87 24.52 -12.78
CA LYS A 98 -20.12 25.24 -13.11
C LYS A 98 -21.35 24.65 -12.44
N ILE A 99 -21.38 23.33 -12.21
CA ILE A 99 -22.47 22.67 -11.46
C ILE A 99 -22.24 22.68 -9.94
N GLY A 100 -21.24 23.42 -9.45
CA GLY A 100 -21.00 23.63 -8.03
C GLY A 100 -20.11 22.60 -7.34
N VAL A 101 -19.39 21.74 -8.09
CA VAL A 101 -18.34 20.91 -7.49
C VAL A 101 -17.19 21.83 -7.07
N LYS A 102 -16.78 21.77 -5.80
CA LYS A 102 -15.66 22.58 -5.31
C LYS A 102 -14.35 22.10 -5.92
N ARG A 103 -13.42 23.02 -6.23
CA ARG A 103 -12.10 22.67 -6.77
C ARG A 103 -11.33 21.68 -5.89
N ASP A 104 -11.45 21.83 -4.57
CA ASP A 104 -10.81 20.96 -3.56
C ASP A 104 -11.34 19.52 -3.60
N ASN A 105 -12.53 19.31 -4.15
CA ASN A 105 -13.13 18.00 -4.33
C ASN A 105 -12.73 17.33 -5.65
N ILE A 106 -11.92 17.99 -6.48
CA ILE A 106 -11.43 17.47 -7.76
C ILE A 106 -9.92 17.28 -7.64
N THR A 107 -9.43 16.06 -7.80
CA THR A 107 -7.98 15.77 -7.72
C THR A 107 -7.55 14.97 -8.93
N THR A 108 -6.47 15.35 -9.59
CA THR A 108 -5.87 14.49 -10.62
C THR A 108 -5.29 13.25 -9.95
N SER A 109 -5.83 12.09 -10.28
CA SER A 109 -5.52 10.82 -9.61
C SER A 109 -4.65 9.89 -10.44
N GLY A 110 -4.44 10.20 -11.71
CA GLY A 110 -3.54 9.42 -12.55
C GLY A 110 -3.27 10.06 -13.90
N PHE A 111 -2.10 9.75 -14.45
CA PHE A 111 -1.73 10.08 -15.81
C PHE A 111 -0.86 8.95 -16.36
N SER A 112 -1.16 8.48 -17.57
CA SER A 112 -0.39 7.40 -18.19
C SER A 112 -0.36 7.59 -19.70
N LEU A 113 0.79 7.30 -20.30
CA LEU A 113 1.04 7.36 -21.74
C LEU A 113 1.53 5.98 -22.18
N TYR A 114 0.87 5.42 -23.18
CA TYR A 114 1.19 4.11 -23.73
C TYR A 114 1.44 4.23 -25.23
N PRO A 115 2.54 3.66 -25.77
CA PRO A 115 2.67 3.48 -27.22
C PRO A 115 1.60 2.49 -27.70
N VAL A 116 1.07 2.73 -28.90
CA VAL A 116 0.10 1.86 -29.57
C VAL A 116 0.76 1.24 -30.78
N TYR A 117 0.78 -0.08 -30.81
CA TYR A 117 1.40 -0.85 -31.88
C TYR A 117 0.36 -1.60 -32.69
N GLU A 118 0.54 -1.61 -34.01
CA GLU A 118 -0.11 -2.54 -34.91
C GLU A 118 0.77 -3.78 -35.08
N TYR A 119 0.20 -4.95 -34.82
CA TYR A 119 0.91 -6.22 -34.93
C TYR A 119 0.69 -6.80 -36.33
N THR A 120 1.75 -6.77 -37.15
CA THR A 120 1.77 -7.42 -38.47
C THR A 120 2.52 -8.76 -38.39
N GLU A 121 2.40 -9.62 -39.41
CA GLU A 121 3.08 -10.94 -39.47
C GLU A 121 4.61 -10.85 -39.36
N LYS A 122 5.21 -9.68 -39.58
CA LYS A 122 6.67 -9.49 -39.57
C LYS A 122 7.19 -8.85 -38.29
N LYS A 123 6.58 -7.76 -37.84
CA LYS A 123 7.00 -6.99 -36.65
C LYS A 123 5.91 -6.01 -36.17
N PRO A 124 5.90 -5.66 -34.87
CA PRO A 124 5.07 -4.58 -34.37
C PRO A 124 5.50 -3.23 -34.97
N VAL A 125 4.53 -2.45 -35.43
CA VAL A 125 4.71 -1.10 -35.98
C VAL A 125 4.07 -0.10 -35.02
N LEU A 126 4.81 0.90 -34.56
CA LEU A 126 4.24 1.97 -33.75
C LEU A 126 3.29 2.82 -34.61
N ILE A 127 2.02 2.88 -34.24
CA ILE A 127 0.98 3.61 -34.97
C ILE A 127 0.47 4.84 -34.21
N GLY A 128 0.79 4.95 -32.92
CA GLY A 128 0.42 6.13 -32.15
C GLY A 128 0.72 6.02 -30.68
N TYR A 129 0.10 6.90 -29.92
CA TYR A 129 0.21 7.01 -28.49
C TYR A 129 -1.16 7.24 -27.89
N ARG A 130 -1.43 6.54 -26.80
CA ARG A 130 -2.65 6.66 -26.02
C ARG A 130 -2.35 7.24 -24.66
N VAL A 131 -3.03 8.31 -24.32
CA VAL A 131 -2.99 8.93 -23.00
C VAL A 131 -4.25 8.58 -22.23
N VAL A 132 -4.10 8.24 -20.96
CA VAL A 132 -5.18 8.15 -19.99
C VAL A 132 -4.91 9.18 -18.90
N ASN A 133 -5.79 10.16 -18.76
CA ASN A 133 -5.74 11.13 -17.67
C ASN A 133 -6.96 10.96 -16.77
N LYS A 134 -6.73 10.79 -15.47
CA LYS A 134 -7.76 10.46 -14.48
C LYS A 134 -7.90 11.58 -13.45
N ILE A 135 -9.15 11.87 -13.10
CA ILE A 135 -9.49 12.70 -11.94
C ILE A 135 -10.36 11.90 -10.98
N THR A 136 -10.18 12.15 -9.70
CA THR A 136 -11.08 11.73 -8.64
C THR A 136 -11.94 12.92 -8.24
N VAL A 137 -13.26 12.72 -8.24
CA VAL A 137 -14.25 13.71 -7.84
C VAL A 137 -14.99 13.20 -6.60
N LYS A 138 -15.07 14.03 -5.56
CA LYS A 138 -15.80 13.71 -4.32
C LYS A 138 -17.07 14.55 -4.18
N VAL A 139 -18.21 13.89 -3.96
CA VAL A 139 -19.52 14.54 -3.74
C VAL A 139 -20.24 13.91 -2.56
N SER A 140 -21.25 14.60 -2.01
CA SER A 140 -21.91 14.17 -0.77
C SER A 140 -23.10 13.23 -0.96
N THR A 141 -23.66 13.13 -2.17
CA THR A 141 -24.87 12.33 -2.41
C THR A 141 -24.79 11.54 -3.71
N ALA A 142 -25.61 10.48 -3.82
CA ALA A 142 -25.70 9.66 -5.02
C ALA A 142 -26.30 10.43 -6.21
N GLU A 143 -27.26 11.33 -5.95
CA GLU A 143 -27.87 12.17 -6.98
C GLU A 143 -26.83 13.12 -7.58
N LYS A 144 -26.01 13.74 -6.72
CA LYS A 144 -24.92 14.60 -7.21
C LYS A 144 -23.87 13.80 -7.97
N ALA A 145 -23.65 12.54 -7.60
CA ALA A 145 -22.76 11.66 -8.34
C ALA A 145 -23.26 11.38 -9.76
N GLY A 146 -24.56 11.14 -9.93
CA GLY A 146 -25.19 10.99 -11.25
C GLY A 146 -25.01 12.25 -12.11
N GLU A 147 -25.34 13.42 -11.56
CA GLU A 147 -25.15 14.71 -12.25
C GLU A 147 -23.69 14.95 -12.67
N VAL A 148 -22.72 14.64 -11.80
CA VAL A 148 -21.29 14.73 -12.11
C VAL A 148 -20.89 13.83 -13.27
N ILE A 149 -21.38 12.59 -13.30
CA ILE A 149 -21.08 11.64 -14.36
C ILE A 149 -21.64 12.14 -15.69
N ASP A 150 -22.92 12.55 -15.71
CA ASP A 150 -23.59 13.03 -16.92
C ASP A 150 -22.89 14.27 -17.51
N VAL A 151 -22.54 15.23 -16.65
CA VAL A 151 -21.82 16.44 -17.06
C VAL A 151 -20.41 16.11 -17.53
N ALA A 152 -19.68 15.24 -16.82
CA ALA A 152 -18.32 14.87 -17.23
C ALA A 152 -18.31 14.17 -18.59
N VAL A 153 -19.25 13.24 -18.81
CA VAL A 153 -19.36 12.52 -20.09
C VAL A 153 -19.75 13.47 -21.21
N SER A 154 -20.72 14.36 -20.97
CA SER A 154 -21.12 15.39 -21.94
C SER A 154 -19.99 16.37 -22.28
N SER A 155 -19.06 16.58 -21.36
CA SER A 155 -17.88 17.45 -21.53
C SER A 155 -16.64 16.72 -22.07
N GLY A 156 -16.72 15.43 -22.34
CA GLY A 156 -15.70 14.65 -23.06
C GLY A 156 -14.95 13.59 -22.24
N ALA A 157 -15.27 13.39 -20.96
CA ALA A 157 -14.84 12.18 -20.25
C ALA A 157 -15.46 10.95 -20.94
N ASN A 158 -14.65 9.94 -21.21
CA ASN A 158 -15.09 8.74 -21.93
C ASN A 158 -14.89 7.45 -21.12
N ARG A 159 -14.51 7.60 -19.85
CA ARG A 159 -14.32 6.50 -18.91
C ARG A 159 -14.81 6.87 -17.52
N VAL A 160 -15.59 5.98 -16.93
CA VAL A 160 -15.91 5.97 -15.50
C VAL A 160 -15.27 4.72 -14.92
N ASP A 161 -14.14 4.89 -14.26
CA ASP A 161 -13.32 3.76 -13.80
C ASP A 161 -13.84 3.19 -12.48
N SER A 162 -14.39 4.01 -11.59
CA SER A 162 -14.98 3.55 -10.33
C SER A 162 -15.95 4.55 -9.71
N ILE A 163 -16.89 4.02 -8.92
CA ILE A 163 -17.78 4.76 -8.03
C ILE A 163 -17.74 4.06 -6.68
N THR A 164 -17.26 4.75 -5.65
CA THR A 164 -17.08 4.19 -4.31
C THR A 164 -17.77 5.07 -3.28
N PHE A 165 -18.64 4.48 -2.47
CA PHE A 165 -19.23 5.12 -1.31
C PHE A 165 -18.27 4.97 -0.12
N THR A 166 -17.94 6.08 0.53
CA THR A 166 -16.94 6.14 1.60
C THR A 166 -17.34 7.17 2.66
N LEU A 167 -16.52 7.25 3.71
CA LEU A 167 -16.70 8.19 4.80
C LEU A 167 -15.80 9.41 4.61
N SER A 168 -16.29 10.57 5.04
CA SER A 168 -15.46 11.73 5.31
C SER A 168 -14.44 11.40 6.40
N SER A 169 -13.28 12.08 6.38
CA SER A 169 -12.21 11.83 7.35
C SER A 169 -12.68 11.95 8.80
N GLY A 170 -13.54 12.95 9.09
CA GLY A 170 -14.14 13.13 10.41
C GLY A 170 -15.05 11.98 10.81
N LYS A 171 -15.98 11.59 9.92
CA LYS A 171 -16.93 10.50 10.19
C LYS A 171 -16.22 9.16 10.36
N TYR A 172 -15.21 8.90 9.54
CA TYR A 172 -14.32 7.74 9.68
C TYR A 172 -13.64 7.74 11.06
N GLN A 173 -13.06 8.87 11.47
CA GLN A 173 -12.32 8.96 12.73
C GLN A 173 -13.22 8.71 13.94
N SER A 174 -14.44 9.28 13.93
CA SER A 174 -15.43 9.04 14.98
C SER A 174 -15.84 7.57 15.06
N ALA A 175 -16.16 6.97 13.91
CA ALA A 175 -16.55 5.56 13.82
C ALA A 175 -15.44 4.62 14.31
N TYR A 176 -14.19 4.92 13.95
CA TYR A 176 -13.03 4.16 14.40
C TYR A 176 -12.85 4.22 15.92
N TYR A 177 -12.98 5.41 16.53
CA TYR A 177 -12.86 5.54 17.97
C TYR A 177 -13.98 4.84 18.74
N GLU A 178 -15.20 4.87 18.21
CA GLU A 178 -16.32 4.12 18.77
C GLU A 178 -16.07 2.61 18.70
N ALA A 179 -15.67 2.10 17.53
CA ALA A 179 -15.31 0.69 17.36
C ALA A 179 -14.16 0.27 18.30
N LEU A 180 -13.14 1.10 18.43
CA LEU A 180 -12.02 0.83 19.33
C LEU A 180 -12.48 0.77 20.81
N SER A 181 -13.38 1.67 21.22
CA SER A 181 -13.94 1.65 22.57
C SER A 181 -14.72 0.36 22.85
N LEU A 182 -15.53 -0.10 21.89
CA LEU A 182 -16.27 -1.36 21.98
C LEU A 182 -15.31 -2.56 22.06
N ALA A 183 -14.26 -2.59 21.25
CA ALA A 183 -13.25 -3.65 21.26
C ALA A 183 -12.55 -3.77 22.62
N VAL A 184 -12.14 -2.63 23.20
CA VAL A 184 -11.50 -2.61 24.53
C VAL A 184 -12.48 -3.06 25.61
N LYS A 185 -13.74 -2.64 25.54
CA LYS A 185 -14.79 -3.07 26.48
C LYS A 185 -14.97 -4.59 26.43
N GLU A 186 -15.14 -5.17 25.24
CA GLU A 186 -15.32 -6.62 25.09
C GLU A 186 -14.06 -7.40 25.54
N ALA A 187 -12.86 -6.92 25.21
CA ALA A 187 -11.61 -7.53 25.66
C ALA A 187 -11.54 -7.55 27.19
N ARG A 188 -11.91 -6.45 27.84
CA ARG A 188 -11.93 -6.35 29.30
C ARG A 188 -12.94 -7.30 29.94
N GLU A 189 -14.16 -7.34 29.42
CA GLU A 189 -15.20 -8.26 29.91
C GLU A 189 -14.75 -9.72 29.78
N LYS A 190 -14.16 -10.11 28.63
CA LYS A 190 -13.58 -11.45 28.45
C LYS A 190 -12.47 -11.75 29.45
N ALA A 191 -11.57 -10.79 29.69
CA ALA A 191 -10.48 -10.97 30.65
C ALA A 191 -11.02 -11.19 32.06
N GLU A 192 -11.98 -10.36 32.50
CA GLU A 192 -12.58 -10.45 33.83
C GLU A 192 -13.32 -11.79 34.04
N ILE A 193 -14.03 -12.29 33.02
CA ILE A 193 -14.70 -13.60 33.05
C ILE A 193 -13.68 -14.73 33.17
N VAL A 194 -12.63 -14.74 32.33
CA VAL A 194 -11.62 -15.81 32.31
C VAL A 194 -10.79 -15.82 33.60
N ALA A 195 -10.41 -14.64 34.11
CA ALA A 195 -9.67 -14.51 35.35
C ALA A 195 -10.48 -15.06 36.54
N SER A 196 -11.73 -14.63 36.67
CA SER A 196 -12.65 -15.08 37.72
C SER A 196 -12.86 -16.61 37.68
N ALA A 197 -13.08 -17.17 36.48
CA ALA A 197 -13.27 -18.61 36.31
C ALA A 197 -12.00 -19.44 36.59
N SER A 198 -10.82 -18.83 36.46
CA SER A 198 -9.53 -19.48 36.70
C SER A 198 -9.02 -19.28 38.13
N GLY A 199 -9.74 -18.51 38.97
CA GLY A 199 -9.32 -18.19 40.33
C GLY A 199 -8.08 -17.29 40.40
N VAL A 200 -7.86 -16.43 39.40
CA VAL A 200 -6.74 -15.50 39.33
C VAL A 200 -7.22 -14.05 39.31
N GLU A 201 -6.37 -13.11 39.71
CA GLU A 201 -6.66 -11.68 39.68
C GLU A 201 -5.84 -10.95 38.61
N ILE A 202 -6.47 -9.98 37.92
CA ILE A 202 -5.79 -9.12 36.95
C ILE A 202 -5.20 -7.92 37.70
N VAL A 203 -3.87 -7.80 37.71
CA VAL A 203 -3.16 -6.74 38.44
C VAL A 203 -2.85 -5.49 37.61
N LYS A 204 -2.54 -5.65 36.32
CA LYS A 204 -2.22 -4.56 35.40
C LYS A 204 -2.31 -5.02 33.94
N ILE A 205 -2.40 -4.07 33.04
CA ILE A 205 -2.25 -4.30 31.61
C ILE A 205 -0.75 -4.38 31.29
N LEU A 206 -0.31 -5.47 30.66
CA LEU A 206 1.09 -5.65 30.22
C LEU A 206 1.33 -5.07 28.82
N GLU A 207 0.41 -5.34 27.90
CA GLU A 207 0.52 -4.97 26.50
C GLU A 207 -0.89 -4.72 25.93
N ILE A 208 -1.01 -3.74 25.03
CA ILE A 208 -2.17 -3.57 24.17
C ILE A 208 -1.69 -3.59 22.73
N ASN A 209 -2.17 -4.55 21.94
CA ASN A 209 -1.94 -4.60 20.52
C ASN A 209 -3.21 -4.17 19.79
N ILE A 210 -3.14 -3.06 19.06
CA ILE A 210 -4.25 -2.54 18.26
C ILE A 210 -4.01 -2.94 16.81
N GLN A 211 -4.92 -3.74 16.26
CA GLN A 211 -4.90 -4.10 14.85
C GLN A 211 -5.46 -2.95 14.01
N GLN A 212 -5.00 -2.85 12.76
CA GLN A 212 -5.55 -1.89 11.82
C GLN A 212 -7.03 -2.19 11.57
N PRO A 213 -7.91 -1.18 11.64
CA PRO A 213 -9.32 -1.37 11.32
C PRO A 213 -9.44 -1.75 9.83
N TYR A 214 -10.30 -2.71 9.55
CA TYR A 214 -10.74 -2.98 8.18
C TYR A 214 -12.22 -2.59 8.07
N TYR A 215 -12.59 -1.98 6.95
CA TYR A 215 -13.98 -1.70 6.64
C TYR A 215 -14.42 -2.63 5.52
N VAL A 216 -15.62 -3.19 5.65
CA VAL A 216 -16.26 -4.00 4.62
C VAL A 216 -17.57 -3.32 4.23
N PRO A 217 -17.82 -3.09 2.93
CA PRO A 217 -19.13 -2.64 2.49
C PRO A 217 -20.15 -3.75 2.78
N ILE A 218 -21.14 -3.45 3.61
CA ILE A 218 -22.25 -4.36 3.91
C ILE A 218 -23.45 -4.02 3.03
N ARG A 219 -24.21 -5.05 2.63
CA ARG A 219 -25.46 -4.83 1.90
C ARG A 219 -26.46 -4.11 2.79
N TYR A 220 -27.25 -3.21 2.19
CA TYR A 220 -28.22 -2.37 2.90
C TYR A 220 -29.17 -3.18 3.83
N GLU A 221 -29.68 -4.32 3.37
CA GLU A 221 -30.55 -5.21 4.16
C GLU A 221 -29.89 -5.82 5.41
N MET A 222 -28.56 -5.92 5.42
CA MET A 222 -27.79 -6.44 6.56
C MET A 222 -27.41 -5.33 7.55
N ALA A 223 -27.40 -4.06 7.10
CA ALA A 223 -27.11 -2.91 7.95
C ALA A 223 -28.25 -2.62 8.93
N GLU A 224 -29.51 -2.77 8.50
CA GLU A 224 -30.70 -2.54 9.32
C GLU A 224 -30.84 -3.53 10.50
N LYS A 225 -30.25 -4.72 10.39
CA LYS A 225 -30.23 -5.73 11.47
C LYS A 225 -29.06 -5.55 12.45
N ALA A 226 -28.08 -4.72 12.10
CA ALA A 226 -26.85 -4.53 12.86
C ALA A 226 -26.80 -3.19 13.62
N ALA A 227 -27.75 -2.29 13.35
CA ALA A 227 -28.02 -1.06 14.10
C ALA A 227 -29.03 -1.32 15.24
#